data_AF-A0A9N8KZ38-F1
#
_entry.id   AF-A0A9N8KZ38-F1
#
_cell.length_a   1.000
_cell.length_b   1.000
_cell.length_c   1.000
_cell.angle_alpha   90.00
_cell.angle_beta   90.00
_cell.angle_gamma   90.00
#
_symmetry.space_group_name_H-M   'P 1'
#
loop_
_entity.id
_entity.type
_entity.pdbx_description
1 polymer ?
#
loop_
_entity_poly.entity_id
_entity_poly.type
_entity_poly.pdbx_seq_one_letter_code
_entity_poly.pdbx_strand_id
1 'polypeptide(L)'
;MPKTLKSGKRELVLKVKSFCGREKRNKEPIIPLERVRLRVATMTVYLASVFNIQKACCSNCEDLTYYLTKMYIVSNLIKVSIPNYLASLPIPDSVGGWFRLGVRDWLALIPPTVVVGGISYYSYQTIKKARAAGDGTINPAVRKDINKVVDFIDIEDITEKVSLCRCWRSKNWPYCDGAHGAHNKETGDNTGPVVVRHKNAK
;
A
#
# COMPACT_ATOMS: atom_id res chain seq x y z
N MET A 1 45.77 -5.66 9.38
CA MET A 1 46.41 -4.34 9.64
C MET A 1 45.56 -3.23 9.00
N PRO A 2 45.14 -2.18 9.74
CA PRO A 2 44.39 -1.08 9.15
C PRO A 2 45.32 -0.19 8.31
N LYS A 3 44.89 0.13 7.08
CA LYS A 3 45.65 0.95 6.11
C LYS A 3 45.81 2.38 6.65
N THR A 4 47.04 2.91 6.62
CA THR A 4 47.34 4.28 7.05
C THR A 4 46.78 5.30 6.05
N LEU A 5 45.79 6.08 6.47
CA LEU A 5 45.20 7.16 5.67
C LEU A 5 46.16 8.35 5.58
N LYS A 6 46.41 8.85 4.35
CA LYS A 6 47.20 10.07 4.09
C LYS A 6 46.67 11.25 4.92
N SER A 7 47.59 12.11 5.40
CA SER A 7 47.37 13.16 6.42
C SER A 7 46.06 13.94 6.27
N GLY A 8 45.76 14.45 5.07
CA GLY A 8 44.53 15.23 4.82
C GLY A 8 43.21 14.44 4.91
N LYS A 9 43.20 13.16 4.50
CA LYS A 9 42.00 12.30 4.68
C LYS A 9 41.75 11.98 6.15
N ARG A 10 42.83 11.87 6.93
CA ARG A 10 42.74 11.61 8.38
C ARG A 10 42.17 12.82 9.10
N GLU A 11 42.56 14.03 8.73
CA GLU A 11 42.02 15.27 9.30
C GLU A 11 40.51 15.43 9.04
N LEU A 12 40.06 15.14 7.82
CA LEU A 12 38.64 15.21 7.45
C LEU A 12 37.80 14.18 8.21
N VAL A 13 38.29 12.93 8.32
CA VAL A 13 37.63 11.89 9.12
C VAL A 13 37.56 12.26 10.60
N LEU A 14 38.61 12.90 11.13
CA LEU A 14 38.62 13.38 12.52
C LEU A 14 37.64 14.53 12.73
N LYS A 15 37.51 15.46 11.78
CA LYS A 15 36.51 16.55 11.82
C LYS A 15 35.07 16.04 11.73
N VAL A 16 34.82 15.01 10.92
CA VAL A 16 33.49 14.37 10.84
C VAL A 16 33.17 13.60 12.11
N LYS A 17 34.14 12.84 12.66
CA LYS A 17 33.95 12.15 13.95
C LYS A 17 33.71 13.13 15.11
N SER A 18 34.41 14.27 15.14
CA SER A 18 34.21 15.28 16.18
C SER A 18 32.87 16.01 16.05
N PHE A 19 32.36 16.19 14.83
CA PHE A 19 31.02 16.71 14.59
C PHE A 19 29.93 15.73 15.06
N CYS A 20 29.97 14.47 14.60
CA CYS A 20 28.99 13.45 15.02
C CYS A 20 29.03 13.18 16.53
N GLY A 21 30.21 13.28 17.15
CA GLY A 21 30.36 13.17 18.61
C GLY A 21 29.74 14.33 19.39
N ARG A 22 29.66 15.53 18.80
CA ARG A 22 28.95 16.68 19.40
C ARG A 22 27.44 16.54 19.28
N GLU A 23 26.95 16.08 18.13
CA GLU A 23 25.51 15.77 17.93
C GLU A 23 25.03 14.70 18.91
N LYS A 24 25.81 13.63 19.15
CA LYS A 24 25.43 12.55 20.05
C LYS A 24 25.38 12.94 21.54
N ARG A 25 26.00 14.07 21.91
CA ARG A 25 26.03 14.60 23.28
C ARG A 25 24.96 15.66 23.54
N ASN A 26 24.39 16.25 22.50
CA ASN A 26 23.31 17.21 22.65
C ASN A 26 21.95 16.49 22.52
N LYS A 27 21.02 16.79 23.41
CA LYS A 27 19.65 16.24 23.36
C LYS A 27 18.77 16.91 22.29
N GLU A 28 19.21 18.06 21.77
CA GLU A 28 18.58 18.80 20.68
C GLU A 28 19.57 19.04 19.54
N PRO A 29 19.11 19.12 18.28
CA PRO A 29 19.98 19.31 17.12
C PRO A 29 20.69 20.67 17.17
N ILE A 30 22.01 20.68 16.94
CA ILE A 30 22.85 21.90 17.10
C ILE A 30 22.46 23.02 16.12
N ILE A 31 21.73 22.71 15.05
CA ILE A 31 21.26 23.68 14.05
C ILE A 31 19.77 23.42 13.75
N PRO A 32 18.88 24.41 13.96
CA PRO A 32 17.44 24.27 13.73
C PRO A 32 17.07 23.96 12.26
N LEU A 33 16.00 23.16 12.08
CA LEU A 33 15.46 22.67 10.79
C LEU A 33 15.07 23.77 9.79
N GLU A 34 14.91 25.01 10.24
CA GLU A 34 14.50 26.14 9.42
C GLU A 34 15.62 26.63 8.45
N ARG A 35 16.88 26.25 8.70
CA ARG A 35 18.02 26.56 7.81
C ARG A 35 18.48 25.40 6.92
N VAL A 36 17.63 24.39 6.68
CA VAL A 36 17.97 23.26 5.78
C VAL A 36 18.23 23.71 4.34
N ARG A 37 17.59 24.78 3.84
CA ARG A 37 17.89 25.33 2.49
C ARG A 37 19.31 25.87 2.35
N LEU A 38 19.86 26.47 3.41
CA LEU A 38 21.26 26.89 3.47
C LEU A 38 22.22 25.69 3.50
N ARG A 39 21.81 24.54 4.05
CA ARG A 39 22.58 23.28 4.00
C ARG A 39 22.64 22.72 2.59
N VAL A 40 21.52 22.70 1.86
CA VAL A 40 21.53 22.27 0.47
C VAL A 40 22.41 23.21 -0.36
N ALA A 41 22.28 24.53 -0.20
CA ALA A 41 23.08 25.51 -0.95
C ALA A 41 24.60 25.44 -0.63
N THR A 42 24.98 25.38 0.64
CA THR A 42 26.39 25.27 1.04
C THR A 42 26.99 23.91 0.73
N MET A 43 26.23 22.81 0.84
CA MET A 43 26.65 21.49 0.39
C MET A 43 26.70 21.39 -1.13
N THR A 44 25.85 22.08 -1.90
CA THR A 44 25.94 22.12 -3.38
C THR A 44 27.17 22.88 -3.87
N VAL A 45 27.55 23.98 -3.20
CA VAL A 45 28.78 24.72 -3.53
C VAL A 45 30.03 23.91 -3.17
N TYR A 46 30.01 23.18 -2.04
CA TYR A 46 31.06 22.21 -1.71
C TYR A 46 31.03 20.97 -2.61
N LEU A 47 29.86 20.55 -3.10
CA LEU A 47 29.72 19.44 -4.05
C LEU A 47 30.31 19.79 -5.40
N ALA A 48 30.24 21.05 -5.86
CA ALA A 48 30.87 21.47 -7.12
C ALA A 48 32.41 21.29 -7.09
N SER A 49 33.06 21.54 -5.95
CA SER A 49 34.49 21.27 -5.77
C SER A 49 34.79 19.78 -5.51
N VAL A 50 33.85 19.02 -4.95
CA VAL A 50 33.94 17.56 -4.80
C VAL A 50 33.58 16.81 -6.10
N PHE A 51 32.87 17.40 -7.06
CA PHE A 51 32.52 16.78 -8.35
C PHE A 51 33.76 16.40 -9.17
N ASN A 52 34.88 17.14 -9.01
CA ASN A 52 36.17 16.78 -9.59
C ASN A 52 36.89 15.62 -8.87
N ILE A 53 36.48 15.26 -7.66
CA ILE A 53 36.99 14.10 -6.90
C ILE A 53 36.03 12.90 -7.01
N GLN A 54 34.72 13.14 -7.22
CA GLN A 54 33.70 12.09 -7.33
C GLN A 54 33.86 11.23 -8.59
N LYS A 55 34.42 11.79 -9.68
CA LYS A 55 34.80 11.02 -10.88
C LYS A 55 35.86 9.95 -10.62
N ALA A 56 36.58 10.00 -9.49
CA ALA A 56 37.66 9.07 -9.20
C ALA A 56 37.30 7.97 -8.19
N CYS A 57 36.13 7.98 -7.56
CA CYS A 57 35.88 7.11 -6.39
C CYS A 57 34.53 6.38 -6.35
N CYS A 58 33.70 6.48 -7.39
CA CYS A 58 32.42 5.76 -7.38
C CYS A 58 32.14 5.17 -8.77
N SER A 59 32.42 3.88 -8.93
CA SER A 59 32.08 3.10 -10.12
C SER A 59 30.58 2.89 -10.33
N ASN A 60 29.71 3.55 -9.55
CA ASN A 60 28.24 3.49 -9.66
C ASN A 60 27.58 4.81 -9.17
N CYS A 61 28.12 5.97 -9.59
CA CYS A 61 27.47 7.28 -9.37
C CYS A 61 26.42 7.62 -10.46
N GLU A 62 25.75 6.62 -11.02
CA GLU A 62 24.67 6.81 -12.01
C GLU A 62 23.29 6.97 -11.36
N ASP A 63 23.12 6.54 -10.11
CA ASP A 63 21.78 6.40 -9.50
C ASP A 63 21.12 7.73 -9.09
N LEU A 64 21.86 8.67 -8.49
CA LEU A 64 21.23 9.89 -7.93
C LEU A 64 20.84 10.91 -9.01
N THR A 65 21.66 11.05 -10.06
CA THR A 65 21.32 11.85 -11.25
C THR A 65 20.19 11.20 -12.03
N TYR A 66 20.14 9.86 -12.10
CA TYR A 66 19.04 9.11 -12.70
C TYR A 66 17.71 9.35 -11.99
N TYR A 67 17.65 9.24 -10.66
CA TYR A 67 16.42 9.50 -9.90
C TYR A 67 15.96 10.96 -9.99
N LEU A 68 16.88 11.93 -9.92
CA LEU A 68 16.54 13.35 -10.06
C LEU A 68 16.06 13.69 -11.48
N THR A 69 16.70 13.13 -12.51
CA THR A 69 16.29 13.32 -13.91
C THR A 69 14.93 12.64 -14.17
N LYS A 70 14.71 11.45 -13.61
CA LYS A 70 13.43 10.73 -13.69
C LYS A 70 12.29 11.52 -13.02
N MET A 71 12.52 12.09 -11.85
CA MET A 71 11.53 12.94 -11.17
C MET A 71 11.27 14.25 -11.94
N TYR A 72 12.30 14.86 -12.55
CA TYR A 72 12.14 16.04 -13.39
C TYR A 72 11.32 15.72 -14.66
N ILE A 73 11.60 14.61 -15.34
CA ILE A 73 10.85 14.16 -16.52
C ILE A 73 9.37 13.93 -16.17
N VAL A 74 9.10 13.24 -15.05
CA VAL A 74 7.73 13.03 -14.58
C VAL A 74 7.05 14.36 -14.24
N SER A 75 7.74 15.28 -13.56
CA SER A 75 7.19 16.60 -13.26
C SER A 75 6.89 17.40 -14.53
N ASN A 76 7.76 17.36 -15.53
CA ASN A 76 7.57 18.08 -16.79
C ASN A 76 6.43 17.45 -17.61
N LEU A 77 6.34 16.12 -17.64
CA LEU A 77 5.25 15.39 -18.26
C LEU A 77 3.90 15.78 -17.65
N ILE A 78 3.79 15.77 -16.31
CA ILE A 78 2.54 16.06 -15.60
C ILE A 78 2.15 17.54 -15.67
N LYS A 79 3.11 18.46 -15.53
CA LYS A 79 2.82 19.90 -15.42
C LYS A 79 2.80 20.64 -16.74
N VAL A 80 3.44 20.10 -17.77
CA VAL A 80 3.63 20.81 -19.05
C VAL A 80 3.07 19.98 -20.20
N SER A 81 3.59 18.78 -20.43
CA SER A 81 3.20 18.01 -21.62
C SER A 81 1.74 17.56 -21.62
N ILE A 82 1.23 17.03 -20.50
CA ILE A 82 -0.16 16.57 -20.39
C ILE A 82 -1.14 17.74 -20.51
N PRO A 83 -1.01 18.86 -19.76
CA PRO A 83 -1.91 19.99 -19.90
C PRO A 83 -1.91 20.59 -21.30
N ASN A 84 -0.73 20.70 -21.93
CA ASN A 84 -0.63 21.21 -23.30
C ASN A 84 -1.28 20.27 -24.33
N TYR A 85 -1.18 18.95 -24.13
CA TYR A 85 -1.86 17.96 -24.96
C TYR A 85 -3.38 17.99 -24.78
N LEU A 86 -3.86 18.05 -23.53
CA LEU A 86 -5.29 18.10 -23.25
C LEU A 86 -5.94 19.41 -23.72
N ALA A 87 -5.20 20.53 -23.64
CA ALA A 87 -5.66 21.83 -24.11
C ALA A 87 -5.76 21.93 -25.64
N SER A 88 -5.02 21.09 -26.39
CA SER A 88 -5.08 21.07 -27.86
C SER A 88 -6.11 20.08 -28.42
N LEU A 89 -6.87 19.40 -27.57
CA LEU A 89 -7.91 18.47 -28.00
C LEU A 89 -9.11 19.21 -28.61
N PRO A 90 -9.63 18.78 -29.77
CA PRO A 90 -10.81 19.35 -30.41
C PRO A 90 -12.09 18.82 -29.73
N ILE A 91 -12.37 19.26 -28.50
CA ILE A 91 -13.57 18.87 -27.76
C ILE A 91 -14.69 19.87 -28.08
N PRO A 92 -15.78 19.46 -28.74
CA PRO A 92 -16.86 20.36 -29.08
C PRO A 92 -17.77 20.66 -27.87
N ASP A 93 -18.18 21.92 -27.72
CA ASP A 93 -19.05 22.39 -26.63
C ASP A 93 -20.55 22.07 -26.84
N SER A 94 -20.90 21.43 -27.96
CA SER A 94 -22.28 21.10 -28.29
C SER A 94 -22.40 19.67 -28.83
N VAL A 95 -23.56 19.06 -28.57
CA VAL A 95 -23.88 17.70 -29.04
C VAL A 95 -23.78 17.60 -30.58
N GLY A 96 -24.17 18.65 -31.30
CA GLY A 96 -24.06 18.71 -32.77
C GLY A 96 -22.63 18.87 -33.30
N GLY A 97 -21.71 19.39 -32.50
CA GLY A 97 -20.30 19.55 -32.88
C GLY A 97 -19.55 18.22 -33.01
N TRP A 98 -19.98 17.18 -32.28
CA TRP A 98 -19.38 15.84 -32.35
C TRP A 98 -19.50 15.22 -33.75
N PHE A 99 -20.56 15.53 -34.49
CA PHE A 99 -20.78 15.04 -35.86
C PHE A 99 -20.01 15.85 -36.93
N ARG A 100 -19.35 16.94 -36.54
CA ARG A 100 -18.57 17.81 -37.44
C ARG A 100 -17.05 17.58 -37.35
N LEU A 101 -16.60 16.67 -36.49
CA LEU A 101 -15.19 16.35 -36.30
C LEU A 101 -14.62 15.56 -37.48
N GLY A 102 -13.44 15.96 -37.95
CA GLY A 102 -12.71 15.23 -38.99
C GLY A 102 -12.06 13.95 -38.44
N VAL A 103 -11.61 13.08 -39.34
CA VAL A 103 -10.95 11.80 -38.96
C VAL A 103 -9.72 12.03 -38.06
N ARG A 104 -8.95 13.10 -38.29
CA ARG A 104 -7.75 13.43 -37.49
C ARG A 104 -8.11 13.86 -36.07
N ASP A 105 -9.21 14.59 -35.92
CA ASP A 105 -9.70 15.07 -34.62
C ASP A 105 -10.25 13.91 -33.79
N TRP A 106 -10.96 12.99 -34.45
CA TRP A 106 -11.41 11.74 -33.84
C TRP A 106 -10.24 10.87 -33.36
N LEU A 107 -9.17 10.75 -34.15
CA LEU A 107 -7.97 10.00 -33.74
C LEU A 107 -7.29 10.63 -32.51
N ALA A 108 -7.26 11.97 -32.41
CA ALA A 108 -6.68 12.67 -31.26
C ALA A 108 -7.43 12.40 -29.95
N LEU A 109 -8.72 12.05 -30.01
CA LEU A 109 -9.56 11.72 -28.86
C LEU A 109 -9.44 10.25 -28.39
N ILE A 110 -8.80 9.37 -29.17
CA ILE A 110 -8.64 7.95 -28.80
C ILE A 110 -7.83 7.78 -27.50
N PRO A 111 -6.64 8.39 -27.33
CA PRO A 111 -5.86 8.20 -26.11
C PRO A 111 -6.62 8.58 -24.81
N PRO A 112 -7.26 9.77 -24.69
CA PRO A 112 -8.00 10.10 -23.47
C PRO A 112 -9.23 9.21 -23.28
N THR A 113 -9.94 8.80 -24.33
CA THR A 113 -11.10 7.90 -24.20
C THR A 113 -10.71 6.50 -23.75
N VAL A 114 -9.60 5.95 -24.26
CA VAL A 114 -9.05 4.68 -23.80
C VAL A 114 -8.62 4.74 -22.34
N VAL A 115 -7.99 5.84 -21.91
CA VAL A 115 -7.60 6.02 -20.50
C VAL A 115 -8.83 6.07 -19.59
N VAL A 116 -9.84 6.88 -19.94
CA VAL A 116 -11.09 6.99 -19.16
C VAL A 116 -11.83 5.66 -19.12
N GLY A 117 -11.95 4.97 -20.26
CA GLY A 117 -12.55 3.65 -20.36
C GLY A 117 -11.79 2.60 -19.54
N GLY A 118 -10.46 2.62 -19.58
CA GLY A 118 -9.58 1.74 -18.81
C GLY A 118 -9.71 1.96 -17.29
N ILE A 119 -9.71 3.22 -16.84
CA ILE A 119 -9.95 3.57 -15.44
C ILE A 119 -11.34 3.11 -15.01
N SER A 120 -12.37 3.41 -15.80
CA SER A 120 -13.77 3.04 -15.50
C SER A 120 -13.93 1.52 -15.39
N TYR A 121 -13.36 0.76 -16.32
CA TYR A 121 -13.39 -0.70 -16.33
C TYR A 121 -12.63 -1.30 -15.13
N TYR A 122 -11.45 -0.75 -14.82
CA TYR A 122 -10.68 -1.19 -13.65
C TYR A 122 -11.41 -0.89 -12.34
N SER A 123 -11.98 0.31 -12.18
CA SER A 123 -12.82 0.68 -11.04
C SER A 123 -14.05 -0.23 -10.93
N TYR A 124 -14.71 -0.56 -12.03
CA TYR A 124 -15.81 -1.52 -12.03
C TYR A 124 -15.37 -2.90 -11.53
N GLN A 125 -14.22 -3.39 -12.01
CA GLN A 125 -13.66 -4.67 -11.59
C GLN A 125 -13.29 -4.68 -10.10
N THR A 126 -12.70 -3.61 -9.57
CA THR A 126 -12.34 -3.53 -8.14
C THR A 126 -13.58 -3.49 -7.26
N ILE A 127 -14.60 -2.73 -7.64
CA ILE A 127 -15.88 -2.68 -6.92
C ILE A 127 -16.58 -4.04 -6.96
N LYS A 128 -16.59 -4.73 -8.11
CA LYS A 128 -17.17 -6.07 -8.23
C LYS A 128 -16.47 -7.08 -7.31
N LYS A 129 -15.13 -7.07 -7.26
CA LYS A 129 -14.35 -7.94 -6.36
C LYS A 129 -14.59 -7.59 -4.89
N ALA A 130 -14.65 -6.30 -4.55
CA ALA A 130 -14.93 -5.85 -3.19
C ALA A 130 -16.33 -6.29 -2.72
N ARG A 131 -17.34 -6.18 -3.60
CA ARG A 131 -18.70 -6.69 -3.30
C ARG A 131 -18.74 -8.21 -3.16
N ALA A 132 -17.98 -8.93 -3.98
CA ALA A 132 -17.89 -10.39 -3.92
C ALA A 132 -17.11 -10.89 -2.69
N ALA A 133 -16.14 -10.13 -2.19
CA ALA A 133 -15.40 -10.45 -0.97
C ALA A 133 -16.28 -10.44 0.29
N GLY A 134 -17.46 -9.80 0.21
CA GLY A 134 -18.42 -9.75 1.29
C GLY A 134 -17.97 -8.90 2.47
N ASP A 135 -18.91 -8.65 3.36
CA ASP A 135 -18.63 -8.24 4.74
C ASP A 135 -18.02 -9.48 5.43
N GLY A 136 -16.79 -9.38 5.93
CA GLY A 136 -16.08 -10.47 6.64
C GLY A 136 -16.78 -10.97 7.92
N THR A 137 -18.01 -10.53 8.17
CA THR A 137 -18.91 -11.02 9.20
C THR A 137 -19.16 -12.53 9.08
N ILE A 138 -18.64 -13.26 10.06
CA ILE A 138 -18.86 -14.70 10.21
C ILE A 138 -20.26 -14.97 10.78
N ASN A 139 -20.68 -14.22 11.80
CA ASN A 139 -21.96 -14.38 12.49
C ASN A 139 -23.02 -13.40 11.94
N PRO A 140 -24.02 -13.84 11.17
CA PRO A 140 -25.03 -12.94 10.60
C PRO A 140 -26.14 -12.57 11.61
N ALA A 141 -26.52 -13.46 12.54
CA ALA A 141 -27.79 -13.31 13.27
C ALA A 141 -27.76 -13.69 14.76
N VAL A 142 -26.81 -14.52 15.22
CA VAL A 142 -26.83 -15.04 16.60
C VAL A 142 -26.44 -13.94 17.59
N ARG A 143 -27.33 -13.62 18.53
CA ARG A 143 -27.10 -12.72 19.68
C ARG A 143 -26.26 -11.48 19.32
N LYS A 144 -26.78 -10.64 18.42
CA LYS A 144 -26.11 -9.41 17.96
C LYS A 144 -26.13 -8.27 18.98
N ASP A 145 -26.91 -8.43 20.03
CA ASP A 145 -27.00 -7.54 21.19
C ASP A 145 -25.75 -7.59 22.09
N ILE A 146 -24.98 -8.69 22.05
CA ILE A 146 -23.77 -8.87 22.85
C ILE A 146 -22.49 -8.70 22.03
N ASN A 147 -21.50 -8.03 22.61
CA ASN A 147 -20.22 -7.75 21.94
C ASN A 147 -19.40 -9.02 21.67
N LYS A 148 -19.57 -10.05 22.50
CA LYS A 148 -18.84 -11.33 22.40
C LYS A 148 -19.74 -12.45 22.87
N VAL A 149 -20.18 -13.30 21.95
CA VAL A 149 -20.97 -14.50 22.26
C VAL A 149 -20.04 -15.57 22.80
N VAL A 150 -20.30 -16.02 24.03
CA VAL A 150 -19.63 -17.16 24.67
C VAL A 150 -20.72 -17.99 25.32
N ASP A 151 -20.69 -19.31 25.10
CA ASP A 151 -21.63 -20.26 25.71
C ASP A 151 -20.85 -21.23 26.59
N PHE A 152 -21.39 -21.46 27.79
CA PHE A 152 -20.85 -22.42 28.76
C PHE A 152 -21.68 -23.69 28.67
N ILE A 153 -21.00 -24.84 28.61
CA ILE A 153 -21.61 -26.16 28.60
C ILE A 153 -20.78 -27.00 29.55
N ASP A 154 -21.42 -27.44 30.61
CA ASP A 154 -20.81 -28.32 31.59
C ASP A 154 -20.72 -29.74 31.02
N ILE A 155 -19.62 -30.43 31.33
CA ILE A 155 -19.32 -31.73 30.70
C ILE A 155 -20.22 -32.83 31.28
N GLU A 156 -20.63 -32.66 32.52
CA GLU A 156 -21.47 -33.56 33.30
C GLU A 156 -22.89 -33.69 32.72
N ASP A 157 -23.38 -32.62 32.07
CA ASP A 157 -24.72 -32.60 31.44
C ASP A 157 -24.74 -33.29 30.07
N ILE A 158 -23.58 -33.73 29.55
CA ILE A 158 -23.46 -34.40 28.26
C ILE A 158 -23.65 -35.90 28.46
N THR A 159 -24.81 -36.43 28.09
CA THR A 159 -25.16 -37.85 28.27
C THR A 159 -24.25 -38.82 27.51
N GLU A 160 -24.08 -38.64 26.20
CA GLU A 160 -23.22 -39.50 25.38
C GLU A 160 -22.39 -38.69 24.38
N LYS A 161 -23.06 -37.81 23.64
CA LYS A 161 -22.46 -37.04 22.55
C LYS A 161 -23.24 -35.76 22.34
N VAL A 162 -22.51 -34.67 22.16
CA VAL A 162 -23.07 -33.39 21.75
C VAL A 162 -22.27 -32.83 20.58
N SER A 163 -22.97 -32.20 19.64
CA SER A 163 -22.37 -31.48 18.52
C SER A 163 -22.61 -29.98 18.66
N LEU A 164 -21.55 -29.20 18.70
CA LEU A 164 -21.56 -27.75 18.86
C LEU A 164 -21.30 -27.05 17.53
N CYS A 165 -22.05 -25.99 17.28
CA CYS A 165 -21.96 -25.23 16.04
C CYS A 165 -20.65 -24.40 15.99
N ARG A 166 -20.04 -24.34 14.80
CA ARG A 166 -18.93 -23.41 14.50
C ARG A 166 -19.16 -22.52 13.29
N CYS A 167 -20.20 -22.80 12.51
CA CYS A 167 -20.51 -22.06 11.28
C CYS A 167 -21.39 -20.82 11.51
N TRP A 168 -21.91 -20.62 12.72
CA TRP A 168 -22.84 -19.51 13.03
C TRP A 168 -24.11 -19.48 12.18
N ARG A 169 -24.53 -20.63 11.62
CA ARG A 169 -25.77 -20.77 10.83
C ARG A 169 -26.86 -21.61 11.52
N SER A 170 -26.53 -22.23 12.66
CA SER A 170 -27.49 -23.07 13.39
C SER A 170 -28.65 -22.24 13.94
N LYS A 171 -29.87 -22.74 13.77
CA LYS A 171 -31.07 -22.18 14.40
C LYS A 171 -31.17 -22.56 15.87
N ASN A 172 -30.52 -23.66 16.27
CA ASN A 172 -30.51 -24.16 17.64
C ASN A 172 -29.16 -23.86 18.33
N TRP A 173 -28.68 -22.63 18.24
CA TRP A 173 -27.42 -22.21 18.85
C TRP A 173 -27.43 -22.44 20.38
N PRO A 174 -26.38 -23.02 20.99
CA PRO A 174 -25.03 -23.30 20.47
C PRO A 174 -24.85 -24.68 19.80
N TYR A 175 -25.90 -25.49 19.71
CA TYR A 175 -25.84 -26.83 19.15
C TYR A 175 -25.83 -26.82 17.61
N CYS A 176 -25.23 -27.85 17.01
CA CYS A 176 -25.24 -28.02 15.57
C CYS A 176 -26.51 -28.75 15.11
N ASP A 177 -27.22 -28.14 14.17
CA ASP A 177 -28.43 -28.66 13.52
C ASP A 177 -28.19 -29.14 12.06
N GLY A 178 -26.94 -29.10 11.59
CA GLY A 178 -26.57 -29.47 10.22
C GLY A 178 -26.57 -28.32 9.21
N ALA A 179 -26.92 -27.09 9.59
CA ALA A 179 -26.96 -25.94 8.69
C ALA A 179 -25.61 -25.62 7.99
N HIS A 180 -24.48 -26.09 8.54
CA HIS A 180 -23.16 -25.96 7.92
C HIS A 180 -23.09 -26.63 6.53
N GLY A 181 -23.88 -27.68 6.28
CA GLY A 181 -23.87 -28.37 4.98
C GLY A 181 -24.39 -27.48 3.83
N ALA A 182 -25.49 -26.76 4.07
CA ALA A 182 -26.02 -25.80 3.09
C ALA A 182 -25.03 -24.63 2.89
N HIS A 183 -24.51 -24.09 3.99
CA HIS A 183 -23.51 -23.02 3.95
C HIS A 183 -22.29 -23.40 3.12
N ASN A 184 -21.66 -24.54 3.41
CA ASN A 184 -20.49 -25.04 2.68
C ASN A 184 -20.77 -25.22 1.18
N LYS A 185 -21.97 -25.69 0.81
CA LYS A 185 -22.34 -25.87 -0.60
C LYS A 185 -22.48 -24.52 -1.34
N GLU A 186 -23.02 -23.50 -0.67
CA GLU A 186 -23.23 -22.17 -1.27
C GLU A 186 -21.93 -21.37 -1.36
N THR A 187 -21.07 -21.43 -0.34
CA THR A 187 -19.84 -20.63 -0.26
C THR A 187 -18.59 -21.36 -0.75
N GLY A 188 -18.65 -22.69 -0.92
CA GLY A 188 -17.48 -23.51 -1.17
C GLY A 188 -16.60 -23.70 0.08
N ASP A 189 -17.14 -23.45 1.27
CA ASP A 189 -16.45 -23.61 2.55
C ASP A 189 -16.45 -25.08 3.02
N ASN A 190 -15.68 -25.40 4.06
CA ASN A 190 -15.52 -26.74 4.61
C ASN A 190 -15.70 -26.80 6.14
N THR A 191 -16.52 -25.90 6.69
CA THR A 191 -16.77 -25.85 8.14
C THR A 191 -17.54 -27.08 8.64
N GLY A 192 -17.32 -27.43 9.91
CA GLY A 192 -18.01 -28.54 10.57
C GLY A 192 -18.10 -28.34 12.08
N PRO A 193 -19.01 -29.08 12.76
CA PRO A 193 -19.23 -28.94 14.19
C PRO A 193 -18.06 -29.48 15.02
N VAL A 194 -18.01 -29.05 16.29
CA VAL A 194 -17.19 -29.72 17.31
C VAL A 194 -18.04 -30.81 17.93
N VAL A 195 -17.54 -32.03 17.95
CA VAL A 195 -18.24 -33.16 18.58
C VAL A 195 -17.53 -33.47 19.89
N VAL A 196 -18.23 -33.24 21.00
CA VAL A 196 -17.79 -33.65 22.34
C VAL A 196 -18.48 -34.95 22.67
N ARG A 197 -17.72 -35.94 23.14
CA ARG A 197 -18.25 -37.24 23.56
C ARG A 197 -17.85 -37.47 25.00
N HIS A 198 -18.80 -37.95 25.80
CA HIS A 198 -18.46 -38.50 27.09
C HIS A 198 -17.68 -39.79 26.85
N LYS A 199 -16.43 -39.85 27.29
CA LYS A 199 -15.61 -41.05 27.16
C LYS A 199 -16.14 -42.03 28.22
N ASN A 200 -17.15 -42.81 27.87
CA ASN A 200 -17.55 -43.95 28.69
C ASN A 200 -16.30 -44.82 28.87
N ALA A 201 -15.79 -44.86 30.09
CA ALA A 201 -14.69 -45.70 30.50
C ALA A 201 -15.07 -47.15 30.15
N LYS A 202 -14.44 -47.68 29.10
CA LYS A 202 -14.22 -49.11 28.96
C LYS A 202 -12.87 -49.42 29.57
#